data_AF-A0A9N8V2F6-F1
#
_entry.id   AF-A0A9N8V2F6-F1
#
_cell.length_a   1.000
_cell.length_b   1.000
_cell.length_c   1.000
_cell.angle_alpha   90.00
_cell.angle_beta   90.00
_cell.angle_gamma   90.00
#
_symmetry.space_group_name_H-M   'P 1'
#
loop_
_entity.id
_entity.type
_entity.pdbx_description
1 polymer ?
#
loop_
_entity_poly.entity_id
_entity_poly.type
_entity_poly.pdbx_seq_one_letter_code
_entity_poly.pdbx_strand_id
1 'polypeptide(L)'
;MSSKTQYIISTKTYQKIILHAVKHPFTTVNGVLLGKYSAGNSEEVTVTDAIPLFHHWTTLTPMLEVGLQQVDIYAAHHKIRIVGYYHANENSNDKSLPAFGSKIVSKIRESFTDAIALIIQNTKLSLDSPEVAILPYIFRENQWHQKAQIKASDSIKHRHYEYLYDFDEHLENVELDWLHNETLAALIKI
;
A
#
# COMPACT_ATOMS: atom_id res chain seq x y z
N MET A 1 -25.40 1.41 6.46
CA MET A 1 -25.19 1.89 5.08
C MET A 1 -23.92 1.28 4.54
N SER A 2 -24.03 0.30 3.64
CA SER A 2 -22.88 -0.31 2.94
C SER A 2 -22.11 0.78 2.19
N SER A 3 -20.82 1.00 2.49
CA SER A 3 -20.05 2.04 1.79
C SER A 3 -20.01 1.74 0.28
N LYS A 4 -20.69 2.58 -0.50
CA LYS A 4 -20.85 2.48 -1.96
C LYS A 4 -19.54 2.80 -2.72
N THR A 5 -18.52 3.21 -1.98
CA THR A 5 -17.23 3.67 -2.48
C THR A 5 -16.54 2.62 -3.36
N GLN A 6 -16.27 3.00 -4.60
CA GLN A 6 -15.45 2.25 -5.55
C GLN A 6 -13.98 2.62 -5.36
N TYR A 7 -13.10 1.63 -5.50
CA TYR A 7 -11.66 1.84 -5.39
C TYR A 7 -11.00 1.42 -6.69
N ILE A 8 -10.18 2.32 -7.24
CA ILE A 8 -9.39 2.10 -8.45
C ILE A 8 -7.92 2.17 -8.05
N ILE A 9 -7.20 1.06 -8.24
CA ILE A 9 -5.77 0.97 -7.96
C ILE A 9 -5.02 1.07 -9.28
N SER A 10 -4.17 2.09 -9.40
CA SER A 10 -3.32 2.24 -10.58
C SER A 10 -2.35 1.07 -10.73
N THR A 11 -1.96 0.74 -11.96
CA THR A 11 -0.98 -0.32 -12.22
C THR A 11 0.35 -0.06 -11.52
N LYS A 12 0.82 1.20 -11.50
CA LYS A 12 2.02 1.63 -10.78
C LYS A 12 1.93 1.28 -9.30
N THR A 13 0.82 1.64 -8.65
CA THR A 13 0.56 1.33 -7.23
C THR A 13 0.62 -0.16 -6.99
N TYR A 14 -0.11 -0.95 -7.79
CA TYR A 14 -0.13 -2.40 -7.65
C TYR A 14 1.28 -2.99 -7.76
N GLN A 15 2.05 -2.58 -8.78
CA GLN A 15 3.41 -3.05 -8.97
C GLN A 15 4.33 -2.70 -7.80
N LYS A 16 4.29 -1.47 -7.26
CA LYS A 16 5.09 -1.12 -6.09
C LYS A 16 4.76 -2.00 -4.88
N ILE A 17 3.47 -2.24 -4.60
CA ILE A 17 3.02 -3.10 -3.50
C ILE A 17 3.57 -4.52 -3.66
N ILE A 18 3.42 -5.10 -4.86
CA ILE A 18 3.86 -6.48 -5.11
C ILE A 18 5.39 -6.58 -5.12
N LEU A 19 6.10 -5.63 -5.74
CA LEU A 19 7.56 -5.62 -5.74
C LEU A 19 8.12 -5.53 -4.32
N HIS A 20 7.49 -4.77 -3.42
CA HIS A 20 7.88 -4.72 -2.01
C HIS A 20 7.80 -6.10 -1.34
N ALA A 21 6.67 -6.79 -1.49
CA ALA A 21 6.49 -8.14 -0.94
C ALA A 21 7.42 -9.19 -1.57
N VAL A 22 7.70 -9.08 -2.86
CA VAL A 22 8.64 -9.97 -3.56
C VAL A 22 10.09 -9.73 -3.12
N LYS A 23 10.45 -8.49 -2.82
CA LYS A 23 11.78 -8.13 -2.32
C LYS A 23 12.07 -8.75 -0.95
N HIS A 24 11.04 -8.86 -0.10
CA HIS A 24 11.14 -9.42 1.24
C HIS A 24 10.12 -10.56 1.46
N PRO A 25 10.33 -11.75 0.85
CA PRO A 25 9.31 -12.79 0.75
C PRO A 25 9.00 -13.52 2.08
N PHE A 26 9.86 -13.39 3.09
CA PHE A 26 9.75 -14.11 4.37
C PHE A 26 9.56 -13.17 5.56
N THR A 27 9.32 -11.89 5.33
CA THR A 27 9.08 -10.91 6.41
C THR A 27 7.74 -10.24 6.20
N THR A 28 7.24 -9.62 7.27
CA THR A 28 6.13 -8.69 7.14
C THR A 28 6.59 -7.45 6.39
N VAL A 29 5.87 -7.07 5.33
CA VAL A 29 6.05 -5.79 4.65
C VAL A 29 4.82 -4.92 4.79
N ASN A 30 5.01 -3.61 4.90
CA ASN A 30 3.91 -2.68 4.90
C ASN A 30 4.24 -1.31 4.31
N GLY A 31 3.20 -0.54 4.06
CA GLY A 31 3.32 0.83 3.60
C GLY A 31 1.98 1.50 3.46
N VAL A 32 2.00 2.72 2.92
CA VAL A 32 0.80 3.55 2.77
C VAL A 32 0.44 3.78 1.31
N LEU A 33 -0.84 4.03 1.08
CA LEU A 33 -1.43 4.25 -0.23
C LEU A 33 -1.71 5.73 -0.42
N LEU A 34 -1.30 6.29 -1.55
CA LEU A 34 -1.54 7.68 -1.90
C LEU A 34 -2.58 7.81 -3.00
N GLY A 35 -3.46 8.79 -2.85
CA GLY A 35 -4.54 9.01 -3.81
C GLY A 35 -5.42 10.19 -3.47
N LYS A 36 -6.60 10.19 -4.08
CA LYS A 36 -7.65 11.21 -3.90
C LYS A 36 -9.02 10.65 -4.31
N TYR A 37 -10.08 11.36 -3.96
CA TYR A 37 -11.37 11.12 -4.60
C TYR A 37 -11.27 11.47 -6.08
N SER A 38 -11.95 10.71 -6.94
CA SER A 38 -12.05 11.02 -8.36
C SER A 38 -12.78 12.34 -8.57
N ALA A 39 -12.37 13.10 -9.58
CA ALA A 39 -12.94 14.42 -9.86
C ALA A 39 -14.45 14.30 -10.09
N GLY A 40 -15.23 15.00 -9.25
CA GLY A 40 -16.70 14.99 -9.35
C GLY A 40 -17.39 13.74 -8.79
N ASN A 41 -16.67 12.79 -8.19
CA ASN A 41 -17.27 11.61 -7.59
C ASN A 41 -16.66 11.29 -6.21
N SER A 42 -17.35 11.69 -5.14
CA SER A 42 -16.97 11.37 -3.76
C SER A 42 -17.16 9.89 -3.39
N GLU A 43 -17.83 9.10 -4.23
CA GLU A 43 -17.99 7.65 -4.06
C GLU A 43 -16.92 6.86 -4.84
N GLU A 44 -15.85 7.51 -5.32
CA GLU A 44 -14.76 6.82 -5.99
C GLU A 44 -13.40 7.33 -5.49
N VAL A 45 -12.56 6.41 -5.04
CA VAL A 45 -11.20 6.67 -4.58
C VAL A 45 -10.23 6.10 -5.60
N THR A 46 -9.41 6.97 -6.18
CA THR A 46 -8.31 6.55 -7.06
C THR A 46 -7.02 6.53 -6.25
N VAL A 47 -6.42 5.36 -6.15
CA VAL A 47 -5.11 5.13 -5.54
C VAL A 47 -4.06 5.19 -6.65
N THR A 48 -3.23 6.23 -6.60
CA THR A 48 -2.30 6.62 -7.67
C THR A 48 -0.85 6.26 -7.37
N ASP A 49 -0.50 6.06 -6.10
CA ASP A 49 0.85 5.62 -5.71
C ASP A 49 0.83 4.79 -4.43
N ALA A 50 1.93 4.09 -4.14
CA ALA A 50 2.20 3.44 -2.86
C ALA A 50 3.59 3.84 -2.39
N ILE A 51 3.73 4.05 -1.08
CA ILE A 51 5.02 4.30 -0.42
C ILE A 51 5.31 3.14 0.51
N PRO A 52 6.32 2.30 0.19
CA PRO A 52 6.89 1.32 1.10
C PRO A 52 7.45 1.97 2.36
N LEU A 53 7.10 1.42 3.52
CA LEU A 53 7.60 1.90 4.79
C LEU A 53 8.57 0.89 5.40
N PHE A 54 8.06 -0.29 5.77
CA PHE A 54 8.82 -1.20 6.62
C PHE A 54 8.80 -2.62 6.09
N HIS A 55 9.93 -3.28 6.27
CA HIS A 55 10.13 -4.73 6.14
C HIS A 55 10.86 -5.34 7.34
N HIS A 56 11.38 -4.49 8.24
CA HIS A 56 11.91 -4.81 9.56
C HIS A 56 11.10 -4.10 10.64
N TRP A 57 11.09 -4.68 11.85
CA TRP A 57 10.54 -4.07 13.07
C TRP A 57 9.23 -3.29 12.88
N THR A 58 8.29 -3.90 12.17
CA THR A 58 7.09 -3.26 11.60
C THR A 58 6.09 -2.71 12.62
N THR A 59 6.37 -2.83 13.91
CA THR A 59 5.55 -2.38 15.04
C THR A 59 6.17 -1.23 15.84
N LEU A 60 7.39 -0.78 15.50
CA LEU A 60 8.05 0.34 16.18
C LEU A 60 7.36 1.67 15.84
N THR A 61 6.62 2.20 16.80
CA THR A 61 5.80 3.40 16.63
C THR A 61 6.61 4.69 16.30
N PRO A 62 7.81 4.94 16.87
CA PRO A 62 8.52 6.19 16.59
C PRO A 62 8.90 6.37 15.12
N MET A 63 9.42 5.33 14.47
CA MET A 63 9.82 5.40 13.06
C MET A 63 8.61 5.45 12.14
N LEU A 64 7.51 4.79 12.50
CA LEU A 64 6.24 4.93 11.79
C LEU A 64 5.75 6.39 11.80
N GLU A 65 5.79 7.06 12.95
CA GLU A 65 5.36 8.47 13.05
C GLU A 65 6.22 9.39 12.18
N VAL A 66 7.55 9.24 12.22
CA VAL A 66 8.47 10.01 11.38
C VAL A 66 8.23 9.73 9.89
N GLY A 67 8.11 8.46 9.50
CA GLY A 67 7.84 8.06 8.12
C GLY A 67 6.51 8.64 7.62
N LEU A 68 5.43 8.52 8.39
CA LEU A 68 4.13 9.09 8.03
C LEU A 68 4.15 10.62 7.91
N GLN A 69 4.86 11.33 8.80
CA GLN A 69 5.03 12.77 8.68
C GLN A 69 5.73 13.18 7.38
N GLN A 70 6.79 12.46 6.98
CA GLN A 70 7.47 12.71 5.72
C GLN A 70 6.57 12.42 4.52
N VAL A 71 5.80 11.33 4.56
CA VAL A 71 4.81 11.01 3.53
C VAL A 71 3.73 12.07 3.42
N ASP A 72 3.23 12.60 4.55
CA ASP A 72 2.22 13.66 4.55
C ASP A 72 2.73 14.95 3.89
N ILE A 73 3.98 15.35 4.18
CA ILE A 73 4.62 16.51 3.54
C ILE A 73 4.75 16.27 2.03
N TYR A 74 5.24 15.09 1.64
CA TYR A 74 5.36 14.69 0.23
C TYR A 74 4.00 14.70 -0.49
N ALA A 75 2.98 14.11 0.12
CA ALA A 75 1.63 14.01 -0.43
C ALA A 75 0.99 15.40 -0.59
N ALA A 76 1.13 16.28 0.41
CA ALA A 76 0.63 17.65 0.37
C ALA A 76 1.25 18.44 -0.79
N HIS A 77 2.57 18.33 -1.00
CA HIS A 77 3.27 18.97 -2.13
C HIS A 77 2.72 18.51 -3.49
N HIS A 78 2.33 17.24 -3.61
CA HIS A 78 1.79 16.64 -4.83
C HIS A 78 0.25 16.73 -4.95
N LYS A 79 -0.43 17.42 -4.03
CA LYS A 79 -1.91 17.55 -4.00
C LYS A 79 -2.63 16.19 -3.96
N ILE A 80 -2.03 15.23 -3.28
CA ILE A 80 -2.59 13.91 -2.96
C ILE A 80 -2.57 13.74 -1.44
N ARG A 81 -3.09 12.62 -0.93
CA ARG A 81 -3.12 12.31 0.50
C ARG A 81 -2.97 10.83 0.73
N ILE A 82 -2.67 10.46 1.97
CA ILE A 82 -2.76 9.08 2.42
C ILE A 82 -4.23 8.64 2.41
N VAL A 83 -4.55 7.62 1.63
CA VAL A 83 -5.91 7.08 1.44
C VAL A 83 -6.04 5.63 1.92
N GLY A 84 -4.96 5.05 2.45
CA GLY A 84 -4.99 3.68 2.93
C GLY A 84 -3.64 3.12 3.32
N TYR A 85 -3.66 1.83 3.61
CA TYR A 85 -2.54 1.05 4.13
C TYR A 85 -2.46 -0.27 3.38
N TYR A 86 -1.27 -0.81 3.20
CA TYR A 86 -1.10 -2.19 2.73
C TYR A 86 -0.20 -2.99 3.65
N HIS A 87 -0.38 -4.30 3.65
CA HIS A 87 0.32 -5.23 4.52
C HIS A 87 0.49 -6.59 3.84
N ALA A 88 1.67 -7.19 3.92
CA ALA A 88 1.85 -8.63 3.71
C ALA A 88 2.24 -9.26 5.03
N ASN A 89 1.54 -10.34 5.41
CA ASN A 89 1.92 -11.11 6.59
C ASN A 89 3.15 -11.97 6.27
N GLU A 90 4.00 -12.22 7.28
CA GLU A 90 5.14 -13.14 7.15
C GLU A 90 4.69 -14.57 6.78
N ASN A 91 3.56 -15.02 7.33
CA ASN A 91 2.96 -16.29 7.02
C ASN A 91 2.11 -16.14 5.75
N SER A 92 2.55 -16.79 4.67
CA SER A 92 1.86 -16.72 3.37
C SER A 92 0.42 -17.22 3.39
N ASN A 93 0.06 -18.08 4.34
CA ASN A 93 -1.31 -18.57 4.52
C ASN A 93 -2.19 -17.62 5.34
N ASP A 94 -1.61 -16.70 6.10
CA ASP A 94 -2.34 -15.71 6.87
C ASP A 94 -2.76 -14.54 5.97
N LYS A 95 -4.07 -14.39 5.79
CA LYS A 95 -4.71 -13.38 4.95
C LYS A 95 -5.45 -12.34 5.77
N SER A 96 -5.27 -12.35 7.10
CA SER A 96 -5.94 -11.43 8.01
C SER A 96 -5.27 -10.06 8.04
N LEU A 97 -6.05 -9.03 8.36
CA LEU A 97 -5.53 -7.70 8.70
C LEU A 97 -5.09 -7.72 10.17
N PRO A 98 -3.79 -7.58 10.49
CA PRO A 98 -3.32 -7.64 11.87
C PRO A 98 -3.84 -6.45 12.70
N ALA A 99 -3.87 -6.62 14.02
CA ALA A 99 -4.36 -5.59 14.94
C ALA A 99 -3.58 -4.27 14.85
N PHE A 100 -2.26 -4.33 14.63
CA PHE A 100 -1.43 -3.14 14.45
C PHE A 100 -1.78 -2.41 13.14
N GLY A 101 -1.86 -3.14 12.02
CA GLY A 101 -2.30 -2.59 10.73
C GLY A 101 -3.70 -1.98 10.81
N SER A 102 -4.63 -2.63 11.51
CA SER A 102 -5.97 -2.10 11.78
C SER A 102 -5.93 -0.75 12.49
N LYS A 103 -5.06 -0.57 13.50
CA LYS A 103 -4.89 0.72 14.20
C LYS A 103 -4.37 1.81 13.26
N ILE A 104 -3.36 1.52 12.44
CA ILE A 104 -2.82 2.46 11.45
C ILE A 104 -3.90 2.93 10.49
N VAL A 105 -4.60 2.00 9.84
CA VAL A 105 -5.62 2.38 8.85
C VAL A 105 -6.81 3.07 9.50
N SER A 106 -7.13 2.75 10.76
CA SER A 106 -8.17 3.45 11.53
C SER A 106 -7.74 4.89 11.85
N LYS A 107 -6.44 5.13 12.11
CA LYS A 107 -5.89 6.48 12.29
C LYS A 107 -5.92 7.28 11.00
N ILE A 108 -5.54 6.68 9.86
CA ILE A 108 -5.67 7.29 8.53
C ILE A 108 -7.13 7.69 8.26
N ARG A 109 -8.08 6.86 8.70
CA ARG A 109 -9.51 7.11 8.52
C ARG A 109 -10.02 8.39 9.21
N GLU A 110 -9.38 8.83 10.28
CA GLU A 110 -9.72 10.11 10.94
C GLU A 110 -9.53 11.30 9.98
N SER A 111 -8.58 11.20 9.03
CA SER A 111 -8.32 12.23 8.01
C SER A 111 -8.92 11.90 6.64
N PHE A 112 -9.21 10.62 6.38
CA PHE A 112 -9.79 10.14 5.12
C PHE A 112 -10.84 9.05 5.36
N THR A 113 -12.12 9.43 5.44
CA THR A 113 -13.23 8.55 5.87
C THR A 113 -13.33 7.22 5.10
N ASP A 114 -12.98 7.22 3.82
CA ASP A 114 -13.01 6.05 2.94
C ASP A 114 -11.66 5.30 2.89
N ALA A 115 -10.88 5.33 3.97
CA ALA A 115 -9.59 4.64 4.00
C ALA A 115 -9.75 3.13 3.75
N ILE A 116 -8.81 2.58 2.98
CA ILE A 116 -8.79 1.16 2.62
C ILE A 116 -7.54 0.48 3.15
N ALA A 117 -7.67 -0.78 3.58
CA ALA A 117 -6.53 -1.65 3.86
C ALA A 117 -6.41 -2.72 2.75
N LEU A 118 -5.19 -3.01 2.30
CA LEU A 118 -4.90 -4.04 1.31
C LEU A 118 -4.01 -5.11 1.91
N ILE A 119 -4.49 -6.34 2.00
CA ILE A 119 -3.70 -7.49 2.44
C ILE A 119 -3.15 -8.24 1.23
N ILE A 120 -1.84 -8.38 1.15
CA ILE A 120 -1.16 -9.06 0.05
C ILE A 120 -1.25 -10.57 0.26
N GLN A 121 -1.60 -11.30 -0.80
CA GLN A 121 -1.69 -12.75 -0.81
C GLN A 121 -0.39 -13.33 -1.37
N ASN A 122 0.59 -13.61 -0.49
CA ASN A 122 1.91 -14.10 -0.91
C ASN A 122 1.84 -15.37 -1.76
N THR A 123 0.84 -16.23 -1.54
CA THR A 123 0.59 -17.44 -2.36
C THR A 123 0.22 -17.16 -3.81
N LYS A 124 -0.11 -15.90 -4.17
CA LYS A 124 -0.55 -15.48 -5.51
C LYS A 124 0.48 -14.62 -6.23
N LEU A 125 1.70 -14.52 -5.71
CA LEU A 125 2.79 -13.74 -6.32
C LEU A 125 3.55 -14.50 -7.42
N SER A 126 2.99 -15.62 -7.91
CA SER A 126 3.60 -16.41 -8.97
C SER A 126 3.64 -15.63 -10.28
N LEU A 127 4.78 -15.67 -10.96
CA LEU A 127 4.92 -15.13 -12.32
C LEU A 127 4.25 -16.02 -13.37
N ASP A 128 4.13 -17.31 -13.10
CA ASP A 128 3.68 -18.29 -14.09
C ASP A 128 2.15 -18.30 -14.24
N SER A 129 1.43 -17.77 -13.25
CA SER A 129 -0.02 -17.65 -13.24
C SER A 129 -0.42 -16.36 -12.52
N PRO A 130 -0.36 -15.21 -13.21
CA PRO A 130 -0.65 -13.92 -12.59
C PRO A 130 -2.12 -13.85 -12.17
N GLU A 131 -2.35 -13.67 -10.87
CA GLU A 131 -3.64 -13.35 -10.29
C GLU A 131 -3.55 -12.04 -9.51
N VAL A 132 -4.69 -11.37 -9.31
CA VAL A 132 -4.75 -10.25 -8.37
C VAL A 132 -4.44 -10.77 -6.96
N ALA A 133 -3.29 -10.37 -6.44
CA ALA A 133 -2.72 -10.85 -5.18
C ALA A 133 -3.00 -9.91 -4.01
N ILE A 134 -4.11 -9.19 -4.03
CA ILE A 134 -4.51 -8.26 -2.97
C ILE A 134 -5.95 -8.50 -2.52
N LEU A 135 -6.15 -8.49 -1.21
CA LEU A 135 -7.44 -8.61 -0.52
C LEU A 135 -7.78 -7.28 0.15
N PRO A 136 -8.78 -6.56 -0.35
CA PRO A 136 -9.19 -5.29 0.22
C PRO A 136 -10.03 -5.47 1.48
N TYR A 137 -9.80 -4.61 2.47
CA TYR A 137 -10.57 -4.48 3.69
C TYR A 137 -11.11 -3.06 3.80
N ILE A 138 -12.39 -2.93 4.15
CA ILE A 138 -13.10 -1.67 4.33
C ILE A 138 -13.74 -1.60 5.71
N PHE A 139 -13.82 -0.39 6.27
CA PHE A 139 -14.42 -0.18 7.57
C PHE A 139 -15.95 -0.06 7.48
N ARG A 140 -16.68 -0.93 8.16
CA ARG A 140 -18.16 -0.93 8.27
C ARG A 140 -18.56 -1.46 9.64
N GLU A 141 -19.65 -0.95 10.20
CA GLU A 141 -20.22 -1.48 11.46
C GLU A 141 -19.17 -1.57 12.60
N ASN A 142 -18.30 -0.56 12.65
CA ASN A 142 -17.21 -0.44 13.63
C ASN A 142 -16.11 -1.52 13.53
N GLN A 143 -16.01 -2.24 12.41
CA GLN A 143 -15.02 -3.28 12.16
C GLN A 143 -14.48 -3.26 10.72
N TRP A 144 -13.32 -3.89 10.51
CA TRP A 144 -12.73 -4.07 9.19
C TRP A 144 -13.26 -5.35 8.55
N HIS A 145 -13.89 -5.21 7.38
CA HIS A 145 -14.46 -6.33 6.64
C HIS A 145 -13.81 -6.47 5.27
N GLN A 146 -13.56 -7.71 4.86
CA GLN A 146 -13.08 -8.00 3.52
C GLN A 146 -14.11 -7.56 2.46
N LYS A 147 -13.64 -6.89 1.40
CA LYS A 147 -14.43 -6.54 0.22
C LYS A 147 -14.09 -7.53 -0.91
N ALA A 148 -15.11 -7.98 -1.64
CA ALA A 148 -14.91 -9.00 -2.67
C ALA A 148 -14.23 -8.48 -3.96
N GLN A 149 -14.41 -7.20 -4.29
CA GLN A 149 -13.94 -6.65 -5.57
C GLN A 149 -13.38 -5.24 -5.43
N ILE A 150 -12.25 -5.03 -6.11
CA ILE A 150 -11.61 -3.74 -6.39
C ILE A 150 -11.12 -3.76 -7.84
N LYS A 151 -11.04 -2.59 -8.48
CA LYS A 151 -10.46 -2.48 -9.81
C LYS A 151 -8.95 -2.33 -9.64
N ALA A 152 -8.21 -3.40 -9.90
CA ALA A 152 -6.74 -3.41 -9.88
C ALA A 152 -6.22 -4.08 -11.15
N SER A 153 -5.06 -3.64 -11.63
CA SER A 153 -4.33 -4.37 -12.66
C SER A 153 -3.75 -5.66 -12.07
N ASP A 154 -3.69 -6.71 -12.89
CA ASP A 154 -3.07 -8.01 -12.60
C ASP A 154 -1.61 -8.10 -13.10
N SER A 155 -1.12 -7.07 -13.79
CA SER A 155 0.07 -7.17 -14.62
C SER A 155 1.34 -6.73 -13.89
N ILE A 156 2.14 -7.71 -13.47
CA ILE A 156 3.54 -7.50 -13.05
C ILE A 156 4.41 -7.84 -14.25
N LYS A 157 4.86 -6.82 -14.98
CA LYS A 157 5.60 -7.03 -16.24
C LYS A 157 7.10 -7.25 -16.02
N HIS A 158 7.66 -6.66 -14.95
CA HIS A 158 9.10 -6.68 -14.70
C HIS A 158 9.39 -6.79 -13.20
N ARG A 159 10.39 -7.58 -12.85
CA ARG A 159 10.92 -7.71 -11.49
C ARG A 159 12.07 -6.71 -11.29
N HIS A 160 11.73 -5.43 -11.15
CA HIS A 160 12.68 -4.35 -10.86
C HIS A 160 12.70 -3.99 -9.37
N TYR A 161 12.55 -4.99 -8.50
CA TYR A 161 12.45 -4.77 -7.06
C TYR A 161 13.77 -4.23 -6.47
N GLU A 162 14.90 -4.40 -7.15
CA GLU A 162 16.20 -3.86 -6.79
C GLU A 162 16.25 -2.32 -6.77
N TYR A 163 15.33 -1.67 -7.50
CA TYR A 163 15.19 -0.21 -7.54
C TYR A 163 14.04 0.32 -6.67
N LEU A 164 13.38 -0.56 -5.93
CA LEU A 164 12.37 -0.18 -4.95
C LEU A 164 13.05 -0.05 -3.59
N TYR A 165 13.06 1.13 -3.02
CA TYR A 165 13.50 1.40 -1.65
C TYR A 165 12.32 1.71 -0.75
N ASP A 166 12.37 1.18 0.47
CA ASP A 166 11.45 1.53 1.54
C ASP A 166 12.09 2.43 2.61
N PHE A 167 11.34 2.77 3.65
CA PHE A 167 11.83 3.68 4.68
C PHE A 167 12.89 3.02 5.58
N ASP A 168 12.80 1.71 5.84
CA ASP A 168 13.86 0.98 6.56
C ASP A 168 15.21 1.07 5.82
N GLU A 169 15.23 0.83 4.51
CA GLU A 169 16.45 0.97 3.71
C GLU A 169 16.99 2.39 3.72
N HIS A 170 16.10 3.40 3.70
CA HIS A 170 16.50 4.79 3.80
C HIS A 170 17.10 5.15 5.18
N LEU A 171 16.61 4.55 6.27
CA LEU A 171 17.17 4.73 7.61
C LEU A 171 18.60 4.17 7.71
N GLU A 172 18.89 3.11 6.96
CA GLU A 172 20.25 2.54 6.84
C GLU A 172 21.14 3.34 5.88
N ASN A 173 20.58 3.86 4.79
CA ASN A 173 21.27 4.70 3.83
C ASN A 173 20.36 5.84 3.32
N VAL A 174 20.63 7.05 3.83
CA VAL A 174 19.84 8.26 3.53
C VAL A 174 19.92 8.71 2.06
N GLU A 175 20.85 8.17 1.26
CA GLU A 175 20.93 8.43 -0.17
C GLU A 175 19.84 7.70 -0.97
N LEU A 176 19.19 6.69 -0.37
CA LEU A 176 18.15 5.90 -1.03
C LEU A 176 16.81 6.67 -1.05
N ASP A 177 16.33 6.96 -2.26
CA ASP A 177 15.05 7.66 -2.48
C ASP A 177 13.85 6.70 -2.34
N TRP A 178 13.32 6.61 -1.13
CA TRP A 178 12.15 5.78 -0.80
C TRP A 178 10.81 6.44 -1.13
N LEU A 179 10.74 7.78 -1.20
CA LEU A 179 9.49 8.51 -1.44
C LEU A 179 9.11 8.51 -2.92
N HIS A 180 10.03 8.88 -3.82
CA HIS A 180 9.73 8.98 -5.25
C HIS A 180 9.97 7.65 -5.95
N ASN A 181 11.06 6.96 -5.57
CA ASN A 181 11.55 5.74 -6.22
C ASN A 181 11.71 5.98 -7.73
N GLU A 182 12.42 7.05 -8.12
CA GLU A 182 12.42 7.56 -9.51
C GLU A 182 12.87 6.53 -10.55
N THR A 183 13.95 5.80 -10.27
CA THR A 183 14.48 4.77 -11.18
C THR A 183 13.44 3.69 -11.45
N LEU A 184 12.82 3.16 -10.38
CA LEU A 184 11.72 2.21 -10.53
C LEU A 184 10.55 2.83 -11.29
N ALA A 185 10.15 4.05 -10.92
CA ALA A 185 9.04 4.75 -11.56
C ALA A 185 9.25 4.93 -13.07
N ALA A 186 10.49 5.09 -13.53
CA ALA A 186 10.82 5.12 -14.95
C ALA A 186 10.68 3.74 -15.62
N LEU A 187 11.09 2.66 -14.94
CA LEU A 187 11.07 1.29 -15.46
C LEU A 187 9.67 0.66 -15.50
N ILE A 188 8.76 1.10 -14.61
CA ILE A 188 7.40 0.56 -14.52
C ILE A 188 6.33 1.41 -15.24
N LYS A 189 6.72 2.52 -15.88
CA LYS A 189 5.80 3.34 -16.68
C LYS A 189 5.22 2.49 -17.82
N ILE A 190 3.89 2.39 -17.84
CA ILE A 190 3.05 2.00 -18.98
C ILE A 190 2.49 3.27 -19.58
#